data_AF-A0A1B7IQK4-F1
#
_entry.id   AF-A0A1B7IQK4-F1
#
_cell.length_a   1.000
_cell.length_b   1.000
_cell.length_c   1.000
_cell.angle_alpha   90.00
_cell.angle_beta   90.00
_cell.angle_gamma   90.00
#
_symmetry.space_group_name_H-M   'P 1'
#
loop_
_entity.id
_entity.type
_entity.pdbx_description
1 polymer ?
#
loop_
_entity_poly.entity_id
_entity_poly.type
_entity_poly.pdbx_seq_one_letter_code
_entity_poly.pdbx_strand_id
1 'polypeptide(L)'
;MNAELAKPSFEWLVGKGKDYRVKVKGWSDGVNWCWNVYLLITPEHQYFDKEEAFFFDLPFHGGVTYDRINTVDWPEYRYEHQRPCRYREIGSDYAHLYDAFTEESPYDGIPFKVLKDAKELLSHLQAL
;
A
#
# COMPACT_ATOMS: atom_id res chain seq x y z
N MET A 1 -18.92 -13.60 -25.22
CA MET A 1 -18.51 -12.66 -24.17
C MET A 1 -17.30 -13.30 -23.50
N ASN A 2 -16.08 -12.89 -23.86
CA ASN A 2 -14.88 -13.46 -23.24
C ASN A 2 -14.77 -12.85 -21.84
N ALA A 3 -14.86 -13.67 -20.81
CA ALA A 3 -14.47 -13.25 -19.48
C ALA A 3 -12.96 -12.97 -19.55
N GLU A 4 -12.55 -11.71 -19.43
CA GLU A 4 -11.15 -11.39 -19.15
C GLU A 4 -10.78 -12.13 -17.87
N LEU A 5 -9.86 -13.09 -17.99
CA LEU A 5 -9.25 -13.73 -16.83
C LEU A 5 -8.66 -12.61 -15.96
N ALA A 6 -9.13 -12.51 -14.72
CA ALA A 6 -8.61 -11.53 -13.77
C ALA A 6 -7.09 -11.67 -13.70
N LYS A 7 -6.37 -10.58 -13.98
CA LYS A 7 -4.91 -10.58 -13.89
C LYS A 7 -4.50 -10.90 -12.45
N PRO A 8 -3.47 -11.75 -12.25
CA PRO A 8 -3.07 -12.15 -10.90
C PRO A 8 -2.60 -10.92 -10.10
N SER A 9 -3.00 -10.87 -8.84
CA SER A 9 -2.53 -9.86 -7.89
C SER A 9 -2.41 -10.44 -6.49
N PHE A 10 -1.49 -9.89 -5.72
CA PHE A 10 -1.13 -10.33 -4.38
C PHE A 10 -0.91 -9.10 -3.50
N GLU A 11 -1.30 -9.20 -2.23
CA GLU A 11 -1.06 -8.17 -1.23
C GLU A 11 -0.35 -8.77 -0.02
N TRP A 12 0.66 -8.07 0.47
CA TRP A 12 1.40 -8.42 1.66
C TRP A 12 1.32 -7.29 2.68
N LEU A 13 0.99 -7.65 3.93
CA LEU A 13 1.11 -6.74 5.05
C LEU A 13 2.57 -6.75 5.53
N VAL A 14 3.29 -5.64 5.36
CA VAL A 14 4.68 -5.52 5.81
C VAL A 14 4.74 -5.23 7.31
N GLY A 15 3.80 -4.42 7.81
CA GLY A 15 3.70 -4.10 9.23
C GLY A 15 2.47 -3.27 9.54
N LYS A 16 2.15 -3.15 10.84
CA LYS A 16 1.04 -2.33 11.32
C LYS A 16 1.33 -1.74 12.71
N GLY A 17 0.76 -0.56 12.95
CA GLY A 17 0.59 0.02 14.26
C GLY A 17 -0.86 -0.08 14.73
N LYS A 18 -1.22 0.77 15.69
CA LYS A 18 -2.61 0.87 16.18
C LYS A 18 -3.53 1.51 15.15
N ASP A 19 -3.02 2.49 14.43
CA ASP A 19 -3.71 3.46 13.58
C ASP A 19 -3.11 3.54 12.16
N TYR A 20 -2.12 2.70 11.85
CA TYR A 20 -1.55 2.59 10.51
C TYR A 20 -1.26 1.15 10.07
N ARG A 21 -1.15 0.93 8.76
CA ARG A 21 -0.71 -0.31 8.13
C ARG A 21 0.15 0.03 6.90
N VAL A 22 1.24 -0.70 6.73
CA VAL A 22 2.08 -0.63 5.51
C VAL A 22 1.89 -1.92 4.72
N LYS A 23 1.52 -1.79 3.44
CA LYS A 23 1.29 -2.91 2.53
C LYS A 23 2.14 -2.80 1.28
N VAL A 24 2.45 -3.94 0.69
CA VAL A 24 2.94 -4.06 -0.68
C VAL A 24 1.89 -4.77 -1.51
N LYS A 25 1.64 -4.27 -2.72
CA LYS A 25 0.79 -4.92 -3.71
C LYS A 25 1.60 -5.23 -4.95
N GLY A 26 1.54 -6.48 -5.40
CA GLY A 26 2.07 -6.92 -6.68
C GLY A 26 0.92 -7.29 -7.60
N TRP A 27 0.96 -6.87 -8.85
CA TRP A 27 -0.04 -7.24 -9.85
C TRP A 27 0.60 -7.37 -11.23
N SER A 28 0.03 -8.21 -12.10
CA SER A 28 0.52 -8.32 -13.47
C SER A 28 -0.28 -7.42 -14.41
N ASP A 29 0.40 -6.68 -15.29
CA ASP A 29 -0.24 -5.95 -16.38
C ASP A 29 -0.50 -6.84 -17.63
N GLY A 30 -0.13 -8.12 -17.56
CA GLY A 30 -0.18 -9.09 -18.65
C GLY A 30 1.15 -9.32 -19.36
N VAL A 31 2.15 -8.47 -19.11
CA VAL A 31 3.51 -8.56 -19.67
C VAL A 31 4.56 -8.60 -18.55
N ASN A 32 4.41 -7.72 -17.56
CA ASN A 32 5.33 -7.53 -16.45
C ASN A 32 4.59 -7.66 -15.10
N TRP A 33 5.36 -7.75 -14.02
CA TRP A 33 4.87 -7.49 -12.67
C TRP A 33 5.08 -6.02 -12.32
N CYS A 34 4.04 -5.42 -11.75
CA CYS A 34 4.01 -4.07 -11.24
C CYS A 34 3.89 -4.13 -9.71
N TRP A 35 4.46 -3.12 -9.05
CA TRP A 35 4.58 -3.09 -7.59
C TRP A 35 4.14 -1.74 -7.04
N ASN A 36 3.42 -1.76 -5.92
CA ASN A 36 3.00 -0.57 -5.20
C ASN A 36 3.26 -0.75 -3.71
N VAL A 37 3.65 0.34 -3.05
CA VAL A 37 3.72 0.42 -1.59
C VAL A 37 2.62 1.35 -1.13
N TYR A 38 1.87 0.94 -0.11
CA TYR A 38 0.76 1.71 0.46
C TYR A 38 0.92 1.90 1.97
N LEU A 39 0.60 3.10 2.42
CA LEU A 39 0.33 3.48 3.81
C LEU A 39 -1.19 3.68 3.96
N LEU A 40 -1.80 2.88 4.82
CA LEU A 40 -3.19 3.04 5.22
C LEU A 40 -3.21 3.60 6.65
N ILE A 41 -3.88 4.73 6.86
CA ILE A 41 -4.00 5.37 8.18
C ILE A 41 -5.46 5.59 8.56
N THR A 42 -5.80 5.36 9.84
CA THR A 42 -7.13 5.64 10.39
C THR A 42 -7.25 7.11 10.81
N PRO A 43 -8.47 7.63 11.10
CA PRO A 43 -8.68 9.01 11.50
C PRO A 43 -7.92 9.43 12.77
N GLU A 44 -7.55 8.46 13.60
CA GLU A 44 -6.78 8.70 14.82
C GLU A 44 -5.29 8.95 14.57
N HIS A 45 -4.77 8.61 13.39
CA HIS A 45 -3.36 8.81 13.05
C HIS A 45 -3.07 10.30 12.82
N GLN A 46 -1.96 10.80 13.37
CA GLN A 46 -1.54 12.22 13.27
C GLN A 46 -1.34 12.75 11.83
N TYR A 47 -1.28 11.85 10.85
CA TYR A 47 -1.14 12.20 9.42
C TYR A 47 -2.47 12.25 8.68
N PHE A 48 -3.58 11.84 9.30
CA PHE A 48 -4.83 11.64 8.57
C PHE A 48 -5.35 12.91 7.88
N ASP A 49 -5.29 14.05 8.57
CA ASP A 49 -5.77 15.34 8.08
C ASP A 49 -4.67 16.21 7.45
N LYS A 50 -3.49 15.65 7.16
CA LYS A 50 -2.41 16.40 6.50
C LYS A 50 -2.74 16.71 5.05
N GLU A 51 -2.25 17.82 4.52
CA GLU A 51 -2.39 18.12 3.09
C GLU A 51 -1.55 17.18 2.24
N GLU A 52 -1.90 16.99 0.96
CA GLU A 52 -1.19 16.09 0.04
C GLU A 52 0.33 16.36 0.00
N ALA A 53 0.71 17.65 0.02
CA ALA A 53 2.11 18.07 0.00
C ALA A 53 2.94 17.52 1.17
N PHE A 54 2.32 17.25 2.33
CA PHE A 54 3.00 16.64 3.47
C PHE A 54 3.54 15.25 3.15
N PHE A 55 2.84 14.49 2.30
CA PHE A 55 3.21 13.10 2.02
C PHE A 55 4.36 12.98 1.02
N PHE A 56 4.74 14.05 0.33
CA PHE A 56 5.90 14.05 -0.56
C PHE A 56 7.23 13.85 0.17
N ASP A 57 7.28 14.18 1.46
CA ASP A 57 8.46 13.99 2.31
C ASP A 57 8.51 12.59 2.97
N LEU A 58 7.49 11.75 2.76
CA LEU A 58 7.52 10.38 3.24
C LEU A 58 8.47 9.52 2.39
N PRO A 59 9.06 8.45 2.96
CA PRO A 59 10.03 7.59 2.28
C PRO A 59 9.36 6.63 1.28
N PHE A 60 8.59 7.18 0.34
CA PHE A 60 8.13 6.49 -0.84
C PHE A 60 9.14 6.69 -1.97
N HIS A 61 9.52 5.60 -2.63
CA HIS A 61 10.35 5.69 -3.82
C HIS A 61 9.66 6.53 -4.90
N GLY A 62 10.37 7.51 -5.47
CA GLY A 62 9.78 8.38 -6.50
C GLY A 62 8.64 9.28 -6.00
N GLY A 63 8.39 9.33 -4.69
CA GLY A 63 7.33 10.12 -4.08
C GLY A 63 5.95 9.44 -4.14
N VAL A 64 4.94 10.15 -3.63
CA VAL A 64 3.55 9.70 -3.59
C VAL A 64 2.89 9.91 -4.94
N THR A 65 2.21 8.89 -5.43
CA THR A 65 1.44 8.91 -6.70
C THR A 65 -0.03 8.57 -6.52
N TYR A 66 -0.43 8.24 -5.29
CA TYR A 66 -1.81 7.90 -4.93
C TYR A 66 -2.14 8.44 -3.55
N ASP A 67 -3.26 9.14 -3.43
CA ASP A 67 -3.80 9.59 -2.15
C ASP A 67 -5.33 9.59 -2.23
N ARG A 68 -5.97 8.81 -1.35
CA ARG A 68 -7.43 8.70 -1.32
C ARG A 68 -7.94 8.44 0.08
N ILE A 69 -9.04 9.11 0.42
CA ILE A 69 -9.88 8.74 1.55
C ILE A 69 -10.88 7.69 1.09
N ASN A 70 -10.81 6.50 1.69
CA ASN A 70 -11.73 5.40 1.46
C ASN A 70 -12.70 5.28 2.65
N THR A 71 -13.95 5.00 2.33
CA THR A 71 -14.99 4.66 3.31
C THR A 71 -15.54 3.30 2.96
N VAL A 72 -15.51 2.38 3.91
CA VAL A 72 -16.16 1.07 3.80
C VAL A 72 -17.43 1.12 4.61
N ASP A 73 -18.56 1.28 3.93
CA ASP A 73 -19.89 1.24 4.53
C ASP A 73 -20.41 -0.20 4.56
N TRP A 74 -20.87 -0.65 5.72
CA TRP A 74 -21.61 -1.90 5.85
C TRP A 74 -23.10 -1.54 6.01
N PRO A 75 -23.98 -1.90 5.06
CA PRO A 75 -25.38 -1.46 5.09
C PRO A 75 -26.19 -2.05 6.26
N GLU A 76 -25.81 -3.21 6.78
CA GLU A 76 -26.45 -3.86 7.93
C GLU A 76 -25.39 -4.48 8.84
N TYR A 77 -24.84 -3.72 9.80
CA TYR A 77 -23.88 -4.27 10.76
C TYR A 77 -24.58 -4.82 12.01
N ARG A 78 -24.36 -6.11 12.27
CA ARG A 78 -24.80 -6.80 13.50
C ARG A 78 -23.72 -6.81 14.58
N TYR A 79 -22.46 -6.55 14.21
CA TYR A 79 -21.31 -6.63 15.12
C TYR A 79 -20.39 -5.40 15.01
N GLU A 80 -19.68 -5.11 16.10
CA GLU A 80 -18.84 -3.91 16.21
C GLU A 80 -17.69 -3.85 15.19
N HIS A 81 -17.17 -5.00 14.76
CA HIS A 81 -16.15 -5.11 13.72
C HIS A 81 -16.66 -4.80 12.31
N GLN A 82 -17.98 -4.64 12.13
CA GLN A 82 -18.63 -4.27 10.88
C GLN A 82 -19.00 -2.78 10.85
N ARG A 83 -18.53 -1.97 11.82
CA ARG A 83 -18.74 -0.52 11.77
C ARG A 83 -18.12 0.07 10.51
N PRO A 84 -18.73 1.11 9.91
CA PRO A 84 -18.14 1.85 8.82
C PRO A 84 -16.72 2.29 9.20
N CYS A 85 -15.76 1.96 8.35
CA CYS A 85 -14.37 2.29 8.57
C CYS A 85 -13.92 3.28 7.51
N ARG A 86 -13.45 4.44 7.97
CA ARG A 86 -12.81 5.44 7.13
C ARG A 86 -11.30 5.28 7.29
N TYR A 87 -10.55 5.28 6.21
CA TYR A 87 -9.10 5.31 6.24
C TYR A 87 -8.58 6.12 5.05
N ARG A 88 -7.41 6.73 5.20
CA ARG A 88 -6.70 7.36 4.10
C ARG A 88 -5.62 6.40 3.62
N GLU A 89 -5.58 6.18 2.32
CA GLU A 89 -4.64 5.32 1.65
C GLU A 89 -3.73 6.20 0.79
N ILE A 90 -2.46 6.24 1.18
CA ILE A 90 -1.39 6.94 0.48
C ILE A 90 -0.51 5.87 -0.16
N GLY A 91 -0.15 6.04 -1.43
CA GLY A 91 0.60 5.04 -2.17
C GLY A 91 1.60 5.64 -3.15
N SER A 92 2.51 4.78 -3.55
CA SER A 92 3.47 5.08 -4.59
C SER A 92 3.57 3.92 -5.57
N ASP A 93 3.79 4.28 -6.83
CA ASP A 93 3.95 3.36 -7.93
C ASP A 93 5.43 3.10 -8.19
N TYR A 94 5.79 1.82 -8.13
CA TYR A 94 7.14 1.34 -8.38
C TYR A 94 7.20 0.71 -9.78
N ALA A 95 6.20 0.94 -10.64
CA ALA A 95 6.29 0.64 -12.07
C ALA A 95 7.56 1.25 -12.66
N HIS A 96 8.26 0.48 -13.50
CA HIS A 96 9.58 0.78 -14.07
C HIS A 96 10.79 0.70 -13.12
N LEU A 97 10.60 0.66 -11.81
CA LEU A 97 11.63 0.06 -10.97
C LEU A 97 11.64 -1.43 -11.27
N TYR A 98 12.73 -1.89 -11.90
CA TYR A 98 13.01 -3.30 -12.22
C TYR A 98 12.35 -3.84 -13.49
N ASP A 99 12.17 -3.01 -14.53
CA ASP A 99 11.89 -3.49 -15.90
C ASP A 99 12.89 -4.58 -16.37
N ALA A 100 14.07 -4.64 -15.76
CA ALA A 100 14.94 -5.81 -15.78
C ALA A 100 14.67 -6.71 -14.55
N PHE A 101 13.89 -7.76 -14.73
CA PHE A 101 13.66 -8.85 -13.76
C PHE A 101 14.95 -9.62 -13.46
N THR A 102 15.84 -9.07 -12.64
CA THR A 102 17.04 -9.81 -12.18
C THR A 102 17.06 -10.10 -10.69
N GLU A 103 16.06 -9.65 -9.92
CA GLU A 103 16.01 -9.90 -8.48
C GLU A 103 14.63 -10.40 -8.05
N GLU A 104 14.30 -11.63 -8.48
CA GLU A 104 13.29 -12.44 -7.82
C GLU A 104 13.70 -12.62 -6.36
N SER A 105 12.85 -12.19 -5.42
CA SER A 105 13.12 -12.36 -3.99
C SER A 105 12.88 -13.82 -3.58
N PRO A 106 13.92 -14.56 -3.13
CA PRO A 106 13.83 -16.00 -2.90
C PRO A 106 13.20 -16.39 -1.55
N TYR A 107 12.51 -15.48 -0.85
CA TYR A 107 11.93 -15.76 0.47
C TYR A 107 10.42 -15.52 0.57
N ASP A 108 9.86 -14.43 0.02
CA ASP A 108 8.46 -14.03 0.25
C ASP A 108 7.69 -13.58 -1.02
N GLY A 109 8.34 -13.58 -2.19
CA GLY A 109 7.76 -13.14 -3.47
C GLY A 109 7.79 -11.63 -3.74
N ILE A 110 8.24 -10.79 -2.81
CA ILE A 110 8.35 -9.32 -2.98
C ILE A 110 9.79 -8.90 -3.32
N PRO A 111 10.06 -8.15 -4.42
CA PRO A 111 11.40 -7.66 -4.75
C PRO A 111 12.09 -6.94 -3.58
N PHE A 112 13.38 -7.22 -3.37
CA PHE A 112 14.11 -6.79 -2.17
C PHE A 112 14.00 -5.28 -1.91
N LYS A 113 14.17 -4.46 -2.94
CA LYS A 113 14.13 -3.00 -2.79
C LYS A 113 12.72 -2.46 -2.52
N VAL A 114 11.67 -3.06 -3.10
CA VAL A 114 10.28 -2.73 -2.74
C VAL A 114 10.04 -3.04 -1.27
N LEU A 115 10.51 -4.20 -0.80
CA LEU A 115 10.41 -4.57 0.62
C LEU A 115 11.25 -3.65 1.51
N LYS A 116 12.44 -3.23 1.06
CA LYS A 116 13.32 -2.29 1.76
C LYS A 116 12.61 -0.96 1.97
N ASP A 117 12.07 -0.36 0.92
CA ASP A 117 11.43 0.95 0.99
C ASP A 117 10.14 0.88 1.84
N ALA A 118 9.37 -0.22 1.73
CA ALA A 118 8.25 -0.46 2.63
C ALA A 118 8.66 -0.60 4.11
N LYS A 119 9.82 -1.20 4.40
CA LYS A 119 10.38 -1.29 5.76
C LYS A 119 10.92 0.05 6.27
N GLU A 120 11.46 0.90 5.39
CA GLU A 120 11.88 2.26 5.72
C GLU A 120 10.67 3.12 6.09
N LEU A 121 9.59 3.06 5.31
CA LEU A 121 8.32 3.68 5.63
C LEU A 121 7.74 3.20 6.97
N LEU A 122 7.78 1.88 7.21
CA LEU A 122 7.37 1.32 8.50
C LEU A 122 8.21 1.86 9.66
N SER A 123 9.52 1.94 9.49
CA SER A 123 10.45 2.44 10.51
C SER A 123 10.21 3.92 10.81
N HIS A 124 9.94 4.73 9.79
CA HIS A 124 9.54 6.14 9.94
C HIS A 124 8.28 6.28 10.80
N LEU A 125 7.26 5.48 10.53
CA LEU A 125 5.99 5.50 11.28
C LEU A 125 6.13 5.00 12.72
N GLN A 126 7.06 4.09 12.97
CA GLN A 126 7.35 3.58 14.32
C GLN A 126 8.13 4.54 15.20
N ALA A 127 8.77 5.55 14.60
CA ALA A 127 9.54 6.57 15.30
C ALA A 127 8.67 7.78 15.73
N LEU A 128 7.38 7.78 15.38
CA LEU A 128 6.39 8.81 15.73
C LEU A 128 5.81 8.62 17.13
#